data_AF-A0AAN8U1T7-F1
#
_entry.id   AF-A0AAN8U1T7-F1
#
_cell.length_a   1.000
_cell.length_b   1.000
_cell.length_c   1.000
_cell.angle_alpha   90.00
_cell.angle_beta   90.00
_cell.angle_gamma   90.00
#
_symmetry.space_group_name_H-M   'P 1'
#
loop_
_entity.id
_entity.type
_entity.pdbx_description
1 polymer ?
#
loop_
_entity_poly.entity_id
_entity_poly.type
_entity_poly.pdbx_seq_one_letter_code
_entity_poly.pdbx_strand_id
1 'polypeptide(L)'
;MLFTNLKNAWVYPIRKVDSIPVAISILSKEEEKVDVMIIYVYSLDSLSFNLLKQDDAFDIVTLFVCDEHNELFSKKAFENGTYMYLKKVT
;
A
#
# COMPACT_ATOMS: atom_id res chain seq x y z
N MET A 1 7.85 14.11 -0.79
CA MET A 1 7.37 13.78 -2.16
C MET A 1 5.85 13.61 -2.12
N LEU A 2 5.08 14.39 -2.87
CA LEU A 2 3.63 14.18 -2.99
C LEU A 2 3.40 13.04 -3.99
N PHE A 3 2.68 11.99 -3.58
CA PHE A 3 2.32 10.84 -4.44
C PHE A 3 1.60 11.24 -5.73
N THR A 4 1.03 12.45 -5.78
CA THR A 4 0.37 13.02 -6.97
C THR A 4 1.29 13.15 -8.19
N ASN A 5 2.61 13.20 -8.02
CA ASN A 5 3.55 13.32 -9.15
C ASN A 5 4.02 11.97 -9.71
N LEU A 6 3.63 10.83 -9.12
CA LEU A 6 4.05 9.51 -9.64
C LEU A 6 3.54 9.26 -11.06
N LYS A 7 2.33 9.72 -11.38
CA LYS A 7 1.68 9.47 -12.67
C LYS A 7 2.47 10.01 -13.87
N ASN A 8 3.26 11.06 -13.67
CA ASN A 8 4.10 11.65 -14.71
C ASN A 8 5.55 11.16 -14.67
N ALA A 9 5.95 10.47 -13.61
CA ALA A 9 7.33 10.05 -13.37
C ALA A 9 7.60 8.58 -13.79
N TRP A 10 6.54 7.80 -14.06
CA TRP A 10 6.63 6.37 -14.33
C TRP A 10 5.94 6.01 -15.64
N VAL A 11 6.49 5.04 -16.36
CA VAL A 11 5.90 4.47 -17.59
C VAL A 11 4.70 3.55 -17.26
N TYR A 12 4.53 3.21 -15.98
CA TYR A 12 3.50 2.29 -15.50
C TYR A 12 2.15 2.99 -15.31
N PRO A 13 1.03 2.33 -15.66
CA PRO A 13 -0.30 2.86 -15.37
C PRO A 13 -0.50 2.95 -13.84
N ILE A 14 -0.81 4.16 -13.36
CA ILE A 14 -1.02 4.41 -11.94
C ILE A 14 -2.48 4.75 -11.70
N ARG A 15 -3.11 3.97 -10.82
CA ARG A 15 -4.43 4.26 -10.25
C ARG A 15 -4.25 4.77 -8.83
N LYS A 16 -4.68 6.00 -8.58
CA LYS A 16 -4.77 6.54 -7.23
C LYS A 16 -6.10 6.12 -6.62
N VAL A 17 -6.04 5.69 -5.36
CA VAL A 17 -7.22 5.33 -4.57
C VAL A 17 -7.15 6.08 -3.24
N ASP A 18 -8.26 6.68 -2.86
CA ASP A 18 -8.30 7.63 -1.74
C ASP A 18 -8.80 6.99 -0.43
N SER A 19 -9.24 5.72 -0.47
CA SER A 19 -9.71 5.00 0.71
C SER A 19 -9.50 3.48 0.60
N ILE A 20 -9.27 2.85 1.74
CA ILE A 20 -9.05 1.39 1.85
C ILE A 20 -10.25 0.57 1.33
N PRO A 21 -11.53 0.90 1.63
CA PRO A 21 -12.66 0.13 1.12
C PRO A 21 -12.74 0.10 -0.41
N VAL A 22 -12.40 1.21 -1.07
CA VAL A 22 -12.36 1.28 -2.54
C VAL A 22 -11.23 0.42 -3.08
N ALA A 23 -10.05 0.43 -2.44
CA ALA A 23 -8.93 -0.41 -2.83
C ALA A 23 -9.28 -1.90 -2.73
N ILE A 24 -9.87 -2.34 -1.61
CA ILE A 24 -10.36 -3.72 -1.42
C ILE A 24 -11.37 -4.09 -2.52
N SER A 25 -12.31 -3.20 -2.83
CA SER A 25 -13.29 -3.45 -3.90
C SER A 25 -12.67 -3.59 -5.27
N ILE A 26 -11.56 -2.92 -5.57
CA ILE A 26 -10.86 -3.04 -6.85
C ILE A 26 -10.12 -4.38 -6.91
N LEU A 27 -9.36 -4.70 -5.86
CA LEU A 27 -8.60 -5.95 -5.78
C LEU A 27 -9.52 -7.17 -5.84
N SER A 28 -10.65 -7.14 -5.13
CA SER A 28 -11.59 -8.27 -5.06
C SER A 28 -12.38 -8.52 -6.35
N LYS A 29 -12.40 -7.56 -7.29
CA LYS A 29 -13.07 -7.72 -8.58
C LYS A 29 -12.19 -8.42 -9.62
N GLU A 30 -10.87 -8.45 -9.42
CA GLU A 30 -9.90 -9.05 -10.33
C GLU A 30 -9.99 -8.53 -11.79
N GLU A 31 -10.61 -7.36 -12.01
CA GLU A 31 -10.76 -6.73 -13.34
C GLU A 31 -9.43 -6.19 -13.86
N GLU A 32 -8.52 -5.85 -12.94
CA GLU A 32 -7.22 -5.27 -13.24
C GLU A 32 -6.14 -6.04 -12.47
N LYS A 33 -5.08 -6.46 -13.17
CA LYS A 33 -3.89 -7.01 -12.52
C LYS A 33 -3.14 -5.87 -11.83
N VAL A 34 -2.85 -6.02 -10.55
CA VAL A 34 -2.05 -5.08 -9.77
C VAL A 34 -0.74 -5.75 -9.42
N ASP A 35 0.38 -5.32 -10.01
CA ASP A 35 1.70 -5.87 -9.69
C ASP A 35 2.32 -5.23 -8.43
N VAL A 36 1.98 -3.96 -8.16
CA VAL A 36 2.54 -3.19 -7.04
C VAL A 36 1.44 -2.38 -6.36
N MET A 37 1.34 -2.48 -5.04
CA MET A 37 0.45 -1.68 -4.22
C MET A 37 1.26 -0.82 -3.25
N ILE A 38 1.11 0.50 -3.35
CA ILE A 38 1.70 1.44 -2.40
C ILE A 38 0.62 1.91 -1.42
N ILE A 39 0.76 1.55 -0.16
CA ILE A 39 -0.16 1.93 0.91
C ILE A 39 0.46 3.08 1.68
N TYR A 40 -0.14 4.27 1.56
CA TYR A 40 0.25 5.42 2.34
C TYR A 40 -0.72 5.63 3.50
N VAL A 41 -0.21 5.61 4.74
CA VAL A 41 -1.00 5.85 5.94
C VAL A 41 -0.40 6.97 6.77
N TYR A 42 -1.26 7.88 7.21
CA TYR A 42 -0.89 8.93 8.14
C TYR A 42 -0.77 8.39 9.58
N SER A 43 -1.69 7.50 9.96
CA SER A 43 -1.69 6.78 11.23
C SER A 43 -2.24 5.37 11.00
N LEU A 44 -1.70 4.37 11.68
CA LEU A 44 -2.14 2.99 11.49
C LEU A 44 -3.54 2.76 12.05
N ASP A 45 -4.44 2.32 11.17
CA ASP A 45 -5.68 1.67 11.55
C ASP A 45 -5.61 0.16 11.23
N SER A 46 -6.53 -0.61 11.81
CA SER A 46 -6.65 -2.04 11.52
C SER A 46 -7.01 -2.33 10.06
N LEU A 47 -7.66 -1.38 9.38
CA LEU A 47 -8.10 -1.51 8.00
C LEU A 47 -6.92 -1.55 7.03
N SER A 48 -5.86 -0.82 7.33
CA SER A 48 -4.65 -0.73 6.51
C SER A 48 -3.94 -2.07 6.38
N PHE A 49 -3.98 -2.89 7.44
CA PHE A 49 -3.42 -4.25 7.43
C PHE A 49 -4.31 -5.25 6.70
N ASN A 50 -5.61 -4.97 6.52
CA ASN A 50 -6.47 -5.87 5.76
C ASN A 50 -6.09 -5.92 4.28
N LEU A 51 -5.54 -4.83 3.73
CA LEU A 51 -4.98 -4.81 2.38
C LEU A 51 -3.77 -5.74 2.26
N LEU A 52 -2.90 -5.78 3.27
CA LEU A 52 -1.72 -6.63 3.28
C LEU A 52 -2.10 -8.12 3.39
N LYS A 53 -3.12 -8.47 4.18
CA LYS A 53 -3.63 -9.85 4.24
C LYS A 53 -4.27 -10.35 2.94
N GLN A 54 -4.77 -9.44 2.11
CA GLN A 54 -5.28 -9.80 0.79
C GLN A 54 -4.13 -10.06 -0.20
N ASP A 55 -2.95 -9.48 0.01
CA ASP A 55 -1.79 -9.60 -0.87
C ASP A 55 -1.32 -11.06 -1.06
N ASP A 56 -1.30 -11.85 0.03
CA ASP A 56 -0.94 -13.28 -0.02
C ASP A 56 -1.80 -14.08 -1.02
N ALA A 57 -2.99 -13.58 -1.38
CA ALA A 57 -3.88 -14.20 -2.37
C ALA A 57 -3.65 -13.72 -3.81
N PHE A 58 -2.98 -12.58 -4.02
CA PHE A 58 -2.93 -11.88 -5.31
C PHE A 58 -1.51 -11.72 -5.90
N ASP A 59 -0.45 -12.16 -5.20
CA ASP A 59 0.96 -12.06 -5.64
C ASP A 59 1.36 -10.61 -5.99
N ILE A 60 1.04 -9.65 -5.10
CA ILE A 60 1.29 -8.23 -5.29
C ILE A 60 2.54 -7.84 -4.50
N VAL A 61 3.35 -6.93 -5.04
CA VAL A 61 4.44 -6.32 -4.26
C VAL A 61 3.88 -5.15 -3.46
N THR A 62 3.79 -5.28 -2.15
CA THR A 62 3.30 -4.22 -1.27
C THR A 62 4.40 -3.35 -0.66
N LEU A 63 4.29 -2.04 -0.87
CA LEU A 63 5.12 -1.02 -0.23
C LEU A 63 4.29 -0.21 0.75
N PHE A 64 4.64 -0.28 2.03
CA PHE A 64 3.96 0.44 3.09
C PHE A 64 4.73 1.72 3.45
N VAL A 65 4.06 2.87 3.38
CA VAL A 65 4.67 4.18 3.60
C VAL A 65 3.96 4.88 4.77
N CYS A 66 4.73 5.27 5.77
CA CYS A 66 4.22 5.89 7.00
C CYS A 66 5.00 7.17 7.35
N ASP A 67 4.31 8.17 7.89
CA ASP A 67 4.94 9.42 8.35
C ASP A 67 5.75 9.19 9.64
N GLU A 68 5.21 8.38 10.56
CA GLU A 68 5.89 8.02 11.80
C GLU A 68 6.61 6.68 11.66
N HIS A 69 7.91 6.65 11.95
CA HIS A 69 8.66 5.40 12.01
C HIS A 69 8.61 4.85 13.43
N ASN A 70 7.93 3.72 13.60
CA ASN A 70 7.86 2.96 14.83
C ASN A 70 8.21 1.50 14.51
N GLU A 71 9.18 0.93 15.22
CA GLU A 71 9.65 -0.43 14.99
C GLU A 71 8.53 -1.48 15.17
N LEU A 72 7.59 -1.23 16.09
CA LEU A 72 6.44 -2.11 16.29
C LEU A 72 5.52 -2.11 15.05
N PHE A 73 5.47 -0.99 14.33
CA PHE A 73 4.65 -0.81 13.14
C PHE A 73 5.29 -1.41 11.90
N SER A 74 6.60 -1.23 11.72
CA SER A 74 7.32 -1.91 10.65
C SER A 74 7.25 -3.42 10.84
N LYS A 75 7.49 -3.92 12.06
CA LYS A 75 7.36 -5.35 12.39
C LYS A 75 5.97 -5.87 12.03
N LYS A 76 4.91 -5.20 12.47
CA LYS A 76 3.53 -5.61 12.16
C LYS A 76 3.22 -5.58 10.66
N ALA A 77 3.74 -4.61 9.91
CA ALA A 77 3.56 -4.56 8.47
C ALA A 77 4.22 -5.75 7.77
N PHE A 78 5.44 -6.11 8.17
CA PHE A 78 6.13 -7.32 7.66
C PHE A 78 5.41 -8.60 8.05
N GLU A 79 4.93 -8.72 9.29
CA GLU A 79 4.11 -9.87 9.73
C GLU A 79 2.80 -10.03 8.97
N ASN A 80 2.31 -8.98 8.31
CA ASN A 80 1.10 -9.02 7.49
C ASN A 80 1.40 -9.13 5.98
N GLY A 81 2.66 -9.32 5.57
CA GLY A 81 3.01 -9.61 4.18
C GLY A 81 3.62 -8.46 3.39
N THR A 82 3.91 -7.30 4.01
CA THR A 82 4.54 -6.21 3.25
C THR A 82 5.95 -6.58 2.78
N TYR A 83 6.29 -6.25 1.52
CA TYR A 83 7.65 -6.42 1.00
C TYR A 83 8.60 -5.33 1.50
N MET A 84 8.12 -4.09 1.64
CA MET A 84 8.96 -2.96 2.03
C MET A 84 8.20 -1.98 2.91
N TYR A 85 8.86 -1.50 3.96
CA TYR A 85 8.36 -0.42 4.82
C TYR A 85 9.24 0.81 4.69
N LEU A 86 8.64 1.96 4.38
CA LEU A 86 9.34 3.23 4.15
C LEU A 86 8.82 4.30 5.10
N LYS A 87 9.75 5.01 5.75
CA LYS A 87 9.43 6.28 6.42
C LYS A 87 9.37 7.37 5.37
N LYS A 88 8.28 8.16 5.36
CA LYS A 88 8.26 9.42 4.61
C LYS A 88 9.22 10.40 5.28
N VAL A 89 10.26 10.80 4.55
CA VAL A 89 11.11 11.93 4.96
C VAL A 89 10.44 13.20 4.44
N THR A 90 9.96 14.04 5.36
CA THR A 90 9.46 15.40 5.10
C THR A 90 10.59 16.35 4.80
#